data_AF-A0A920EU50-F1
#
_entry.id   AF-A0A920EU50-F1
#
_cell.length_a   1.000
_cell.length_b   1.000
_cell.length_c   1.000
_cell.angle_alpha   90.00
_cell.angle_beta   90.00
_cell.angle_gamma   90.00
#
_symmetry.space_group_name_H-M   'P 1'
#
loop_
_entity.id
_entity.type
_entity.pdbx_description
1 polymer ?
#
loop_
_entity_poly.entity_id
_entity_poly.type
_entity_poly.pdbx_seq_one_letter_code
_entity_poly.pdbx_strand_id
1 'polypeptide(L)'
;MLNNNPHIYLISDSTGETVSIVARAVYARFENINFNESRWALIRSNKQIDNIIKIVEEKPGMILYTMINKQLEKYLQKSVYKY
;
A
#
# COMPACT_ATOMS: atom_id res chain seq x y z
N MET A 1 12.30 -17.74 16.42
CA MET A 1 11.67 -17.85 15.09
C MET A 1 11.64 -16.45 14.49
N LEU A 2 12.09 -16.26 13.25
CA LEU A 2 12.00 -14.96 12.59
C LEU A 2 10.50 -14.67 12.35
N ASN A 3 9.91 -13.78 13.16
CA ASN A 3 8.56 -13.27 12.91
C ASN A 3 8.61 -12.35 11.69
N ASN A 4 8.52 -12.91 10.49
CA ASN A 4 8.37 -12.13 9.27
C ASN A 4 6.88 -11.88 9.02
N ASN A 5 6.31 -10.99 9.84
CA ASN A 5 4.95 -10.47 9.64
C ASN A 5 4.83 -9.86 8.23
N PRO A 6 3.87 -10.29 7.40
CA PRO A 6 3.67 -9.71 6.08
C PRO A 6 3.49 -8.20 6.18
N HIS A 7 4.12 -7.44 5.28
CA HIS A 7 3.94 -6.00 5.23
C HIS A 7 2.85 -5.64 4.24
N ILE A 8 1.98 -4.73 4.66
CA ILE A 8 0.89 -4.20 3.86
C ILE A 8 1.04 -2.68 3.76
N TYR A 9 0.94 -2.21 2.53
CA TYR A 9 1.19 -0.85 2.11
C TYR A 9 -0.13 -0.23 1.66
N LEU A 10 -0.70 0.67 2.48
CA LEU A 10 -1.97 1.32 2.18
C LEU A 10 -1.72 2.68 1.51
N ILE A 11 -2.12 2.82 0.25
CA ILE A 11 -1.87 4.03 -0.55
C ILE A 11 -3.19 4.69 -0.97
N SER A 12 -3.33 6.01 -0.76
CA SER A 12 -4.52 6.75 -1.17
C SER A 12 -4.20 8.19 -1.62
N ASP A 13 -4.85 8.66 -2.68
CA ASP A 13 -4.78 10.06 -3.13
C ASP A 13 -5.66 11.02 -2.30
N SER A 14 -6.49 10.45 -1.43
CA SER A 14 -7.31 11.14 -0.43
C SER A 14 -6.83 10.78 0.99
N THR A 15 -7.73 10.75 1.97
CA THR A 15 -7.44 10.52 3.39
C THR A 15 -7.16 9.05 3.75
N GLY A 16 -7.59 8.10 2.92
CA GLY A 16 -7.23 6.68 3.04
C GLY A 16 -8.09 5.84 3.99
N GLU A 17 -9.23 6.33 4.48
CA GLU A 17 -10.12 5.57 5.36
C GLU A 17 -10.70 4.35 4.64
N THR A 18 -11.11 4.49 3.38
CA THR A 18 -11.68 3.39 2.60
C THR A 18 -10.72 2.22 2.50
N VAL A 19 -9.46 2.46 2.08
CA VAL A 19 -8.45 1.40 1.96
C VAL A 19 -8.15 0.74 3.30
N SER A 20 -8.31 1.47 4.41
CA SER A 20 -8.09 0.97 5.76
C SER A 20 -9.19 0.07 6.27
N ILE A 21 -10.43 0.42 5.96
CA ILE A 21 -11.58 -0.41 6.29
C ILE A 21 -11.46 -1.74 5.54
N VAL A 22 -11.08 -1.69 4.25
CA VAL A 22 -10.81 -2.90 3.46
C VAL A 22 -9.67 -3.72 4.08
N ALA A 23 -8.55 -3.09 4.44
CA ALA A 23 -7.42 -3.78 5.06
C ALA A 23 -7.81 -4.46 6.38
N ARG A 24 -8.53 -3.76 7.26
CA ARG A 24 -9.04 -4.34 8.53
C ARG A 24 -9.97 -5.51 8.30
N ALA A 25 -10.86 -5.43 7.29
CA ALA A 25 -11.73 -6.54 6.93
C ALA A 25 -10.94 -7.78 6.48
N VAL A 26 -9.82 -7.58 5.76
CA VAL A 26 -8.88 -8.64 5.39
C VAL A 26 -8.17 -9.19 6.62
N TYR A 27 -7.61 -8.34 7.49
CA TYR A 27 -6.87 -8.78 8.69
C TYR A 27 -7.72 -9.66 9.61
N ALA A 28 -9.00 -9.31 9.77
CA ALA A 28 -9.94 -10.08 10.58
C ALA A 28 -10.12 -11.54 10.11
N ARG A 29 -9.72 -11.88 8.87
CA ARG A 29 -9.78 -13.24 8.33
C ARG A 29 -8.55 -14.09 8.63
N PHE A 30 -7.53 -13.52 9.25
CA PHE A 30 -6.30 -14.22 9.59
C PHE A 30 -5.97 -14.07 11.08
N GLU A 31 -6.58 -14.91 11.91
CA GLU A 31 -6.49 -14.84 13.38
C GLU A 31 -5.07 -15.06 13.93
N ASN A 32 -4.20 -15.76 13.19
CA ASN A 32 -2.85 -16.12 13.61
C ASN A 32 -1.75 -15.39 12.82
N ILE A 33 -2.09 -14.33 12.08
CA ILE A 33 -1.13 -13.54 11.31
C ILE A 33 -1.14 -12.10 11.81
N ASN A 34 0.02 -11.63 12.27
CA ASN A 34 0.23 -10.21 12.52
C ASN A 34 0.72 -9.55 11.23
N PHE A 35 0.09 -8.44 10.84
CA PHE A 35 0.50 -7.64 9.68
C PHE A 35 1.28 -6.41 10.14
N ASN A 36 2.37 -6.11 9.45
CA ASN A 36 3.00 -4.79 9.52
C ASN A 36 2.27 -3.86 8.54
N GLU A 37 2.00 -2.62 8.92
CA GLU A 37 1.30 -1.65 8.06
C GLU A 37 2.13 -0.37 7.89
N SER A 38 2.24 0.13 6.65
CA SER A 38 2.59 1.52 6.37
C SER A 38 1.46 2.17 5.57
N ARG A 39 1.16 3.41 5.93
CA ARG A 39 0.04 4.17 5.37
C ARG A 39 0.54 5.45 4.75
N TRP A 40 0.14 5.67 3.49
CA TRP A 40 0.39 6.90 2.77
C TRP A 40 -0.89 7.45 2.17
N ALA A 41 -1.42 8.46 2.84
CA ALA A 41 -2.55 9.26 2.39
C ALA A 41 -2.06 10.51 1.65
N LEU A 42 -2.98 11.21 1.01
CA LEU A 42 -2.78 12.48 0.33
C LEU A 42 -1.67 12.41 -0.72
N ILE A 43 -1.64 11.33 -1.48
CA ILE A 43 -0.76 11.20 -2.64
C ILE A 43 -1.25 12.13 -3.76
N ARG A 44 -0.42 13.09 -4.14
CA ARG A 44 -0.75 14.12 -5.14
C ARG A 44 0.21 14.13 -6.34
N SER A 45 1.26 13.32 -6.33
CA SER A 45 2.30 13.37 -7.36
C SER A 45 2.98 12.04 -7.62
N ASN A 46 3.51 11.88 -8.85
CA ASN A 46 4.32 10.75 -9.26
C ASN A 46 5.57 10.58 -8.39
N LYS A 47 6.21 11.68 -7.98
CA LYS A 47 7.39 11.66 -7.10
C LYS A 47 7.10 11.02 -5.74
N GLN A 48 5.91 11.26 -5.17
CA GLN A 48 5.50 10.58 -3.93
C GLN A 48 5.35 9.07 -4.15
N ILE A 49 4.77 8.67 -5.29
CA ILE A 49 4.67 7.26 -5.67
C ILE A 49 6.06 6.64 -5.82
N ASP A 50 7.00 7.29 -6.52
CA ASP A 50 8.36 6.77 -6.71
C ASP A 50 9.08 6.53 -5.37
N ASN A 51 8.91 7.46 -4.41
CA ASN A 51 9.49 7.29 -3.07
C ASN A 51 8.88 6.10 -2.33
N ILE A 52 7.57 5.89 -2.46
CA ILE A 52 6.89 4.74 -1.87
C ILE A 52 7.40 3.44 -2.49
N ILE A 53 7.52 3.38 -3.82
CA ILE A 53 7.99 2.18 -4.52
C ILE A 53 9.41 1.80 -4.09
N LYS A 54 10.33 2.75 -3.91
CA LYS A 54 11.67 2.46 -3.36
C LYS A 54 11.62 1.79 -1.98
N ILE A 55 10.73 2.25 -1.10
CA ILE A 55 10.53 1.64 0.22
C ILE A 55 9.98 0.21 0.09
N VAL A 56 9.05 -0.01 -0.84
CA VAL A 56 8.48 -1.32 -1.13
C VAL A 56 9.53 -2.27 -1.72
N GLU A 57 10.44 -1.77 -2.55
CA GLU A 57 11.56 -2.56 -3.11
C GLU A 57 12.55 -2.99 -2.02
N GLU A 58 12.89 -2.09 -1.08
CA GLU A 58 13.76 -2.41 0.06
C GLU A 58 13.10 -3.39 1.04
N LYS A 59 11.78 -3.32 1.20
CA LYS A 59 10.99 -4.20 2.06
C LYS A 59 9.74 -4.69 1.33
N PRO A 60 9.83 -5.80 0.58
CA PRO A 60 8.70 -6.31 -0.19
C PRO A 60 7.44 -6.56 0.65
N GLY A 61 6.29 -6.20 0.09
CA GLY A 61 4.99 -6.32 0.74
C GLY A 61 3.83 -6.05 -0.22
N MET A 62 2.61 -6.33 0.23
CA MET A 62 1.42 -6.16 -0.59
C MET A 62 0.98 -4.69 -0.59
N ILE A 63 0.68 -4.14 -1.78
CA ILE A 63 0.10 -2.80 -1.92
C ILE A 63 -1.42 -2.93 -2.04
N LEU A 64 -2.13 -2.27 -1.14
CA LEU A 64 -3.57 -2.02 -1.21
C LEU A 64 -3.78 -0.52 -1.45
N TYR A 65 -4.57 -0.15 -2.45
CA TYR A 65 -4.76 1.26 -2.77
C TYR A 65 -6.21 1.60 -3.13
N THR A 66 -6.54 2.87 -2.94
CA THR A 66 -7.75 3.50 -3.49
C THR A 66 -7.32 4.81 -4.12
N MET A 67 -7.62 5.02 -5.40
CA MET A 67 -7.32 6.27 -6.08
C MET A 67 -8.51 6.74 -6.91
N ILE A 68 -8.89 8.01 -6.75
CA ILE A 68 -9.88 8.67 -7.61
C ILE A 68 -9.17 9.23 -8.85
N ASN A 69 -7.98 9.79 -8.68
CA ASN A 69 -7.17 10.32 -9.75
C ASN A 69 -6.62 9.19 -10.65
N LYS A 70 -7.23 9.06 -11.82
CA LYS A 70 -6.87 8.03 -12.82
C LYS A 70 -5.45 8.14 -13.37
N GLN A 71 -4.83 9.32 -13.34
CA GLN A 71 -3.45 9.45 -13.78
C GLN A 71 -2.48 8.90 -12.72
N LEU A 72 -2.71 9.21 -11.44
CA LEU A 72 -1.94 8.65 -10.34
C LEU A 72 -2.13 7.13 -10.21
N GLU A 73 -3.36 6.64 -10.39
CA GLU A 73 -3.66 5.20 -10.38
C GLU A 73 -2.85 4.45 -11.46
N LYS A 74 -2.91 4.93 -12.70
CA LYS A 74 -2.14 4.34 -13.82
C LYS A 74 -0.64 4.41 -13.56
N TYR A 75 -0.15 5.52 -13.00
CA TYR A 75 1.26 5.67 -12.67
C TYR A 75 1.70 4.67 -11.60
N LEU A 76 0.94 4.55 -10.49
CA LEU A 76 1.21 3.56 -9.44
C LEU A 76 1.27 2.14 -10.00
N GLN A 77 0.26 1.73 -10.77
CA GLN A 77 0.24 0.40 -11.39
C GLN A 77 1.47 0.16 -12.26
N LYS A 78 1.80 1.11 -13.14
CA LYS A 78 2.98 1.00 -14.02
C LYS A 78 4.29 0.91 -13.22
N SER A 79 4.42 1.66 -12.13
CA SER A 79 5.62 1.64 -11.30
C SER A 79 5.80 0.30 -10.57
N VAL A 80 4.70 -0.37 -10.20
CA VAL A 80 4.75 -1.72 -9.60
C VAL A 80 5.14 -2.80 -10.62
N TYR A 81 4.60 -2.75 -11.85
CA TYR A 81 4.85 -3.77 -12.89
C TYR A 81 6.16 -3.57 -13.68
N LYS A 82 6.98 -2.58 -13.31
CA LYS A 82 8.23 -2.29 -14.03
C LYS A 82 9.38 -3.24 -13.64
N TYR A 83 9.15 -4.09 -12.64
CA TYR A 83 10.05 -5.07 -12.06
C TYR A 83 9.32 -6.39 -11.84
#